data_AF-A0AAD0ARU5-F1
#
_entry.id   AF-A0AAD0ARU5-F1
#
_cell.length_a   1.000
_cell.length_b   1.000
_cell.length_c   1.000
_cell.angle_alpha   90.00
_cell.angle_beta   90.00
_cell.angle_gamma   90.00
#
_symmetry.space_group_name_H-M   'P 1'
#
loop_
_entity.id
_entity.type
_entity.pdbx_description
1 polymer ?
#
loop_
_entity_poly.entity_id
_entity_poly.type
_entity_poly.pdbx_seq_one_letter_code
_entity_poly.pdbx_strand_id
1 'polypeptide(L)'
;MLKKKNKGKIVLILAMLVFFSWIFIAPTLLSEHFHELDEAYIEKTEKIDLDRDSSLTYSVERFEQRENSYREIVEISGFAFKDLKEEIKNREILIYLESENKKNNYIVKAELIQRPEILTEHLAGGDFSKYIDIGFYAKFSAIVMKNGIYKVNVVVKENDKMYFTDAKFIIKKDKGIVTILPIE
;
A
#
# COMPACT_ATOMS: atom_id res chain seq x y z
N MET A 1 -2.62 29.23 57.36
CA MET A 1 -2.38 27.77 57.16
C MET A 1 -3.48 27.10 56.31
N LEU A 2 -3.80 27.60 55.10
CA LEU A 2 -4.95 27.13 54.30
C LEU A 2 -4.59 26.25 53.07
N LYS A 3 -3.34 25.78 52.93
CA LYS A 3 -2.86 25.18 51.66
C LYS A 3 -2.77 23.63 51.60
N LYS A 4 -3.02 22.88 52.68
CA LYS A 4 -2.84 21.40 52.68
C LYS A 4 -4.13 20.57 52.56
N LYS A 5 -5.28 21.10 52.98
CA LYS A 5 -6.50 20.28 53.21
C LYS A 5 -7.26 19.87 51.93
N ASN A 6 -7.11 20.61 50.82
CA ASN A 6 -7.82 20.32 49.56
C ASN A 6 -6.92 19.77 48.44
N LYS A 7 -5.61 19.66 48.64
CA LYS A 7 -4.68 19.19 47.59
C LYS A 7 -5.02 17.79 47.09
N GLY A 8 -5.35 16.85 48.00
CA GLY A 8 -5.74 15.49 47.62
C GLY A 8 -7.02 15.43 46.79
N LYS A 9 -8.02 16.27 47.12
CA LYS A 9 -9.27 16.38 46.34
C LYS A 9 -9.02 16.96 44.95
N ILE A 10 -8.18 17.98 44.84
CA ILE A 10 -7.81 18.59 43.56
C ILE A 10 -7.07 17.58 42.67
N VAL A 11 -6.11 16.83 43.23
CA VAL A 11 -5.39 15.77 42.51
C VAL A 11 -6.33 14.67 42.03
N LEU A 12 -7.29 14.25 42.87
CA LEU A 12 -8.30 13.27 42.50
C LEU A 12 -9.16 13.75 41.32
N ILE A 13 -9.63 15.00 41.37
CA ILE A 13 -10.44 15.60 40.30
C ILE A 13 -9.64 15.66 38.99
N LEU A 14 -8.37 16.06 39.05
CA LEU A 14 -7.47 16.06 37.89
C LEU A 14 -7.26 14.64 37.33
N ALA A 15 -7.02 13.66 38.19
CA ALA A 15 -6.84 12.27 37.78
C ALA A 15 -8.12 11.71 37.12
N MET A 16 -9.29 12.02 37.68
CA MET A 16 -10.58 11.63 37.09
C MET A 16 -10.81 12.32 35.75
N LEU A 17 -10.51 13.62 35.63
CA LEU A 17 -10.64 14.35 34.36
C LEU A 17 -9.73 13.76 33.28
N VAL A 18 -8.47 13.46 33.60
CA VAL A 18 -7.54 12.82 32.65
C VAL A 18 -8.04 11.42 32.27
N PHE A 19 -8.52 10.64 33.24
CA PHE A 19 -9.05 9.30 33.00
C PHE A 19 -10.30 9.33 32.10
N PHE A 20 -11.26 10.20 32.37
CA PHE A 20 -12.45 10.34 31.53
C PHE A 20 -12.08 10.89 30.14
N SER A 21 -11.18 11.87 30.05
CA SER A 21 -10.70 12.36 28.76
C SER A 21 -10.06 11.24 27.94
N TRP A 22 -9.27 10.37 28.58
CA TRP A 22 -8.69 9.21 27.92
C TRP A 22 -9.74 8.21 27.43
N ILE A 23 -10.78 7.93 28.23
CA ILE A 23 -11.89 7.04 27.82
C ILE A 23 -12.60 7.57 26.57
N PHE A 24 -12.77 8.89 26.43
CA PHE A 24 -13.45 9.47 25.27
C PHE A 24 -12.54 9.58 24.04
N ILE A 25 -11.25 9.89 24.21
CA ILE A 25 -10.33 10.14 23.10
C ILE A 25 -9.66 8.86 22.58
N ALA A 26 -9.29 7.94 23.48
CA ALA A 26 -8.52 6.75 23.11
C ALA A 26 -9.23 5.83 22.10
N PRO A 27 -10.57 5.58 22.18
CA PRO A 27 -11.25 4.76 21.19
C PRO A 27 -11.17 5.34 19.79
N THR A 28 -11.30 6.66 19.63
CA THR A 28 -11.22 7.34 18.33
C THR A 28 -9.81 7.23 17.75
N LEU A 29 -8.78 7.51 18.56
CA LEU A 29 -7.38 7.37 18.14
C LEU A 29 -7.01 5.93 17.79
N LEU A 30 -7.48 4.96 18.57
CA LEU A 30 -7.27 3.54 18.29
C LEU A 30 -8.00 3.12 17.02
N SER A 31 -9.23 3.58 16.81
CA SER A 31 -10.01 3.27 15.60
C SER A 31 -9.31 3.78 14.34
N GLU A 32 -8.85 5.03 14.32
CA GLU A 32 -8.09 5.60 13.19
C GLU A 32 -6.78 4.81 12.97
N HIS A 33 -6.06 4.51 14.05
CA HIS A 33 -4.81 3.75 13.98
C HIS A 33 -4.99 2.33 13.44
N PHE A 34 -6.05 1.62 13.85
CA PHE A 34 -6.35 0.27 13.38
C PHE A 34 -6.93 0.27 11.97
N HIS A 35 -7.77 1.24 11.63
CA HIS A 35 -8.28 1.36 10.27
C HIS A 35 -7.15 1.61 9.28
N GLU A 36 -6.21 2.50 9.57
CA GLU A 36 -5.02 2.69 8.73
C GLU A 36 -4.06 1.49 8.73
N LEU A 37 -4.04 0.65 9.79
CA LEU A 37 -3.26 -0.60 9.81
C LEU A 37 -3.81 -1.63 8.84
N ASP A 38 -5.12 -1.80 8.86
CA ASP A 38 -5.82 -2.81 8.06
C ASP A 38 -5.77 -2.45 6.58
N GLU A 39 -5.82 -1.15 6.26
CA GLU A 39 -5.76 -0.66 4.88
C GLU A 39 -4.36 -0.66 4.26
N ALA A 40 -3.29 -0.62 5.07
CA ALA A 40 -1.93 -0.33 4.59
C ALA A 40 -0.96 -1.52 4.73
N TYR A 41 -1.38 -2.69 4.24
CA TYR A 41 -0.64 -3.93 4.37
C TYR A 41 0.63 -3.96 3.51
N ILE A 42 1.76 -4.30 4.11
CA ILE A 42 3.04 -4.51 3.45
C ILE A 42 3.81 -5.60 4.18
N GLU A 43 4.32 -6.55 3.42
CA GLU A 43 5.03 -7.71 3.95
C GLU A 43 6.51 -7.64 3.56
N LYS A 44 7.39 -7.92 4.53
CA LYS A 44 8.81 -8.09 4.22
C LYS A 44 9.00 -9.45 3.56
N THR A 45 9.67 -9.46 2.41
CA THR A 45 9.90 -10.69 1.65
C THR A 45 11.37 -10.83 1.28
N GLU A 46 11.75 -12.05 0.92
CA GLU A 46 13.07 -12.35 0.37
C GLU A 46 13.15 -11.87 -1.09
N LYS A 47 14.26 -12.20 -1.75
CA LYS A 47 14.41 -11.89 -3.17
C LYS A 47 13.45 -12.79 -3.97
N ILE A 48 12.60 -12.19 -4.78
CA ILE A 48 11.77 -12.92 -5.74
C ILE A 48 12.65 -13.17 -6.97
N ASP A 49 12.65 -14.41 -7.47
CA ASP A 49 13.29 -14.71 -8.74
C ASP A 49 12.37 -14.24 -9.87
N LEU A 50 12.73 -13.10 -10.45
CA LEU A 50 11.97 -12.43 -11.48
C LEU A 50 12.58 -12.78 -12.84
N ASP A 51 11.93 -13.66 -13.59
CA ASP A 51 12.17 -13.97 -15.03
C ASP A 51 11.94 -12.79 -16.02
N ARG A 52 13.01 -12.05 -16.35
CA ARG A 52 12.97 -10.70 -16.98
C ARG A 52 12.47 -10.66 -18.41
N ASP A 53 12.16 -11.82 -18.98
CA ASP A 53 11.66 -11.94 -20.34
C ASP A 53 10.13 -11.86 -20.44
N SER A 54 9.42 -11.66 -19.32
CA SER A 54 7.96 -11.51 -19.33
C SER A 54 7.53 -10.08 -19.71
N SER A 55 6.86 -9.93 -20.87
CA SER A 55 6.22 -8.66 -21.23
C SER A 55 4.85 -8.52 -20.58
N LEU A 56 4.61 -7.44 -19.86
CA LEU A 56 3.30 -7.06 -19.31
C LEU A 56 2.73 -5.84 -20.02
N THR A 57 1.42 -5.83 -20.22
CA THR A 57 0.67 -4.61 -20.54
C THR A 57 0.30 -3.95 -19.23
N TYR A 58 0.78 -2.73 -18.98
CA TYR A 58 0.57 -2.05 -17.71
C TYR A 58 0.68 -0.53 -17.82
N SER A 59 0.07 0.15 -16.86
CA SER A 59 0.27 1.56 -16.56
C SER A 59 0.17 1.80 -15.06
N VAL A 60 0.99 2.72 -14.55
CA VAL A 60 0.86 3.26 -13.20
C VAL A 60 0.32 4.69 -13.37
N GLU A 61 -0.93 4.89 -12.95
CA GLU A 61 -1.67 6.14 -13.15
C GLU A 61 -1.48 7.10 -11.98
N ARG A 62 -1.42 6.57 -10.76
CA ARG A 62 -1.22 7.33 -9.53
C ARG A 62 -0.14 6.65 -8.71
N PHE A 63 0.82 7.42 -8.24
CA PHE A 63 1.79 6.93 -7.28
C PHE A 63 2.31 8.07 -6.42
N GLU A 64 1.73 8.21 -5.22
CA GLU A 64 1.97 9.37 -4.37
C GLU A 64 1.83 9.04 -2.89
N GLN A 65 2.49 9.84 -2.06
CA GLN A 65 2.29 9.82 -0.62
C GLN A 65 1.02 10.60 -0.27
N ARG A 66 0.13 10.00 0.52
CA ARG A 66 -1.06 10.67 1.02
C ARG A 66 -0.68 11.85 1.91
N GLU A 67 -1.26 13.01 1.63
CA GLU A 67 -1.07 14.22 2.46
C GLU A 67 -1.52 13.98 3.90
N ASN A 68 -0.80 14.57 4.86
CA ASN A 68 -1.10 14.51 6.30
C ASN A 68 -1.25 13.09 6.89
N SER A 69 -0.70 12.07 6.23
CA SER A 69 -0.73 10.71 6.77
C SER A 69 0.31 10.55 7.89
N TYR A 70 -0.16 10.28 9.11
CA TYR A 70 0.69 9.93 10.26
C TYR A 70 1.56 8.69 9.98
N ARG A 71 1.09 7.80 9.09
CA ARG A 71 1.72 6.53 8.76
C ARG A 71 2.56 6.54 7.49
N GLU A 72 2.83 7.70 6.93
CA GLU A 72 3.51 7.83 5.63
C GLU A 72 2.86 6.90 4.59
N ILE A 73 1.53 6.92 4.50
CA ILE A 73 0.78 6.07 3.58
C ILE A 73 1.12 6.47 2.16
N VAL A 74 1.49 5.49 1.36
CA VAL A 74 1.72 5.62 -0.07
C VAL A 74 0.61 4.88 -0.80
N GLU A 75 0.04 5.53 -1.80
CA GLU A 75 -0.99 4.98 -2.66
C GLU A 75 -0.43 4.76 -4.06
N ILE A 76 -0.72 3.60 -4.64
CA ILE A 76 -0.37 3.27 -6.01
C ILE A 76 -1.58 2.67 -6.73
N SER A 77 -1.85 3.12 -7.94
CA SER A 77 -2.96 2.62 -8.76
C SER A 77 -2.61 2.57 -10.24
N GLY A 78 -3.32 1.72 -10.96
CA GLY A 78 -3.22 1.63 -12.42
C GLY A 78 -3.86 0.37 -12.95
N PHE A 79 -3.29 -0.20 -14.00
CA PHE A 79 -3.69 -1.50 -14.55
C PHE A 79 -2.47 -2.32 -14.93
N ALA A 80 -2.59 -3.64 -14.85
CA ALA A 80 -1.57 -4.57 -15.30
C ALA A 80 -2.16 -5.94 -15.64
N PHE A 81 -1.77 -6.51 -16.79
CA PHE A 81 -2.14 -7.86 -17.19
C PHE A 81 -1.15 -8.42 -18.22
N LYS A 82 -1.06 -9.76 -18.29
CA LYS A 82 -0.27 -10.42 -19.34
C LYS A 82 -1.10 -10.62 -20.60
N ASP A 83 -2.21 -11.35 -20.45
CA ASP A 83 -3.18 -11.62 -21.50
C ASP A 83 -4.60 -11.38 -20.96
N LEU A 84 -5.54 -11.06 -21.86
CA LEU A 84 -6.97 -11.01 -21.56
C LEU A 84 -7.63 -12.27 -22.09
N LYS A 85 -7.74 -13.31 -21.24
CA LYS A 85 -8.33 -14.61 -21.58
C LYS A 85 -9.38 -15.00 -20.54
N GLU A 86 -10.52 -15.52 -21.00
CA GLU A 86 -11.58 -16.05 -20.13
C GLU A 86 -11.11 -17.24 -19.27
N GLU A 87 -10.06 -17.96 -19.69
CA GLU A 87 -9.47 -19.08 -18.96
C GLU A 87 -8.69 -18.68 -17.69
N ILE A 88 -8.45 -17.37 -17.50
CA ILE A 88 -7.80 -16.86 -16.28
C ILE A 88 -8.85 -16.91 -15.17
N LYS A 89 -8.67 -17.85 -14.23
CA LYS A 89 -9.59 -18.07 -13.11
C LYS A 89 -9.19 -17.31 -11.86
N ASN A 90 -7.91 -16.97 -11.75
CA ASN A 90 -7.37 -16.20 -10.65
C ASN A 90 -6.29 -15.24 -11.18
N ARG A 91 -6.37 -13.98 -10.74
CA ARG A 91 -5.33 -12.97 -10.92
C ARG A 91 -5.02 -12.35 -9.56
N GLU A 92 -3.74 -12.16 -9.29
CA GLU A 92 -3.27 -11.30 -8.19
C GLU A 92 -2.29 -10.28 -8.76
N ILE A 93 -2.41 -9.03 -8.32
CA ILE A 93 -1.45 -7.98 -8.65
C ILE A 93 -0.70 -7.62 -7.37
N LEU A 94 0.63 -7.65 -7.45
CA LEU A 94 1.53 -7.41 -6.34
C LEU A 94 2.48 -6.27 -6.71
N ILE A 95 2.71 -5.37 -5.77
CA ILE A 95 3.70 -4.30 -5.92
C ILE A 95 4.95 -4.74 -5.17
N TYR A 96 6.01 -5.02 -5.93
CA TYR A 96 7.29 -5.47 -5.40
C TYR A 96 8.25 -4.30 -5.25
N LEU A 97 8.69 -4.06 -4.02
CA LEU A 97 9.65 -3.04 -3.64
C LEU A 97 11.02 -3.70 -3.44
N GLU A 98 11.85 -3.70 -4.49
CA GLU A 98 13.18 -4.28 -4.46
C GLU A 98 14.18 -3.26 -3.92
N SER A 99 14.78 -3.53 -2.77
CA SER A 99 15.84 -2.69 -2.23
C SER A 99 17.10 -2.76 -3.10
N GLU A 100 17.78 -1.64 -3.30
CA GLU A 100 19.06 -1.59 -4.03
C GLU A 100 20.12 -2.51 -3.41
N ASN A 101 20.11 -2.65 -2.08
CA ASN A 101 20.99 -3.56 -1.35
C ASN A 101 20.48 -5.02 -1.27
N LYS A 102 19.33 -5.32 -1.87
CA LYS A 102 18.66 -6.63 -1.96
C LYS A 102 18.32 -7.32 -0.63
N LYS A 103 18.46 -6.64 0.50
CA LYS A 103 18.28 -7.21 1.85
C LYS A 103 16.92 -6.93 2.48
N ASN A 104 16.29 -5.83 2.09
CA ASN A 104 15.02 -5.40 2.66
C ASN A 104 14.03 -5.26 1.53
N ASN A 105 13.53 -6.37 0.99
CA ASN A 105 12.52 -6.30 -0.05
C ASN A 105 11.14 -6.38 0.61
N TYR A 106 10.16 -5.79 -0.06
CA TYR A 106 8.80 -5.77 0.43
C TYR A 106 7.82 -6.07 -0.69
N ILE A 107 6.68 -6.64 -0.32
CA ILE A 107 5.59 -6.91 -1.24
C ILE A 107 4.30 -6.34 -0.67
N VAL A 108 3.50 -5.73 -1.54
CA VAL A 108 2.20 -5.17 -1.22
C VAL A 108 1.20 -5.87 -2.11
N LYS A 109 0.16 -6.47 -1.52
CA LYS A 109 -0.94 -7.05 -2.28
C LYS A 109 -1.89 -5.93 -2.69
N ALA A 110 -2.15 -5.81 -3.99
CA ALA A 110 -3.11 -4.85 -4.49
C ALA A 110 -4.52 -5.45 -4.51
N GLU A 111 -5.50 -4.59 -4.28
CA GLU A 111 -6.91 -4.88 -4.56
C GLU A 111 -7.14 -4.76 -6.06
N LEU A 112 -7.88 -5.71 -6.62
CA LEU A 112 -8.30 -5.63 -8.01
C LEU A 112 -9.47 -4.67 -8.15
N ILE A 113 -9.41 -3.82 -9.18
CA ILE A 113 -10.46 -2.86 -9.50
C ILE A 113 -10.88 -3.00 -10.96
N GLN A 114 -12.17 -2.79 -11.21
CA GLN A 114 -12.72 -2.75 -12.56
C GLN A 114 -12.14 -1.57 -13.35
N ARG A 115 -11.71 -1.85 -14.59
CA ARG A 115 -11.26 -0.87 -15.58
C ARG A 115 -11.93 -1.15 -16.94
N PRO A 116 -13.25 -0.94 -17.07
CA PRO A 116 -14.01 -1.25 -18.29
C PRO A 116 -13.48 -0.53 -19.53
N GLU A 117 -12.97 0.69 -19.37
CA GLU A 117 -12.37 1.51 -20.42
C GLU A 117 -11.15 0.83 -21.04
N ILE A 118 -10.25 0.29 -20.21
CA ILE A 118 -9.04 -0.40 -20.67
C ILE A 118 -9.41 -1.76 -21.31
N LEU A 119 -10.40 -2.46 -20.74
CA LEU A 119 -10.92 -3.70 -21.32
C LEU A 119 -11.53 -3.45 -22.70
N THR A 120 -12.26 -2.35 -22.90
CA THR A 120 -12.87 -1.99 -24.19
C THR A 120 -11.81 -1.66 -25.24
N GLU A 121 -10.71 -1.02 -24.85
CA GLU A 121 -9.59 -0.72 -25.74
C GLU A 121 -8.88 -1.99 -26.23
N HIS A 122 -8.76 -3.00 -25.36
CA HIS A 122 -7.98 -4.21 -25.64
C HIS A 122 -8.83 -5.41 -26.11
N LEU A 123 -10.15 -5.37 -25.90
CA LEU A 123 -11.10 -6.40 -26.32
C LEU A 123 -12.17 -5.77 -27.22
N ALA A 124 -12.12 -6.04 -28.52
CA ALA A 124 -13.10 -5.54 -29.47
C ALA A 124 -14.44 -6.30 -29.31
N GLY A 125 -15.38 -5.70 -28.59
CA GLY A 125 -16.79 -6.13 -28.52
C GLY A 125 -17.01 -7.47 -27.81
N GLY A 126 -17.33 -7.41 -26.51
CA GLY A 126 -17.63 -8.61 -25.73
C GLY A 126 -18.33 -8.32 -24.41
N ASP A 127 -18.69 -9.39 -23.71
CA ASP A 127 -19.18 -9.38 -22.35
C ASP A 127 -18.00 -9.32 -21.36
N PHE A 128 -17.70 -8.11 -20.87
CA PHE A 128 -16.56 -7.87 -19.97
C PHE A 128 -16.69 -8.61 -18.63
N SER A 129 -17.89 -9.08 -18.26
CA SER A 129 -18.09 -9.82 -17.00
C SER A 129 -17.36 -11.16 -16.95
N LYS A 130 -16.93 -11.67 -18.10
CA LYS A 130 -16.18 -12.93 -18.22
C LYS A 130 -14.68 -12.78 -17.97
N TYR A 131 -14.19 -11.55 -17.85
CA TYR A 131 -12.78 -11.25 -17.67
C TYR A 131 -12.54 -10.81 -16.22
N ILE A 132 -11.43 -11.28 -15.65
CA ILE A 132 -10.99 -10.80 -14.34
C ILE A 132 -10.49 -9.37 -14.48
N ASP A 133 -10.80 -8.57 -13.45
CA ASP A 133 -10.32 -7.22 -13.27
C ASP A 133 -8.81 -7.09 -13.48
N ILE A 134 -8.44 -6.06 -14.22
CA ILE A 134 -7.06 -5.76 -14.64
C ILE A 134 -6.51 -4.53 -13.94
N GLY A 135 -7.38 -3.73 -13.34
CA GLY A 135 -6.99 -2.58 -12.56
C GLY A 135 -6.47 -3.01 -11.20
N PHE A 136 -5.58 -2.21 -10.63
CA PHE A 136 -5.11 -2.41 -9.28
C PHE A 136 -5.11 -1.11 -8.48
N TYR A 137 -5.34 -1.25 -7.19
CA TYR A 137 -5.14 -0.22 -6.18
C TYR A 137 -4.47 -0.82 -4.95
N ALA A 138 -3.44 -0.15 -4.44
CA ALA A 138 -2.81 -0.56 -3.20
C ALA A 138 -2.45 0.64 -2.36
N LYS A 139 -2.54 0.45 -1.04
CA LYS A 139 -2.03 1.39 -0.04
C LYS A 139 -1.02 0.65 0.83
N PHE A 140 0.07 1.30 1.18
CA PHE A 140 1.03 0.74 2.13
C PHE A 140 1.67 1.81 2.99
N SER A 141 2.06 1.43 4.21
CA SER A 141 2.75 2.34 5.13
C SER A 141 4.25 2.29 4.86
N ALA A 142 4.83 3.43 4.47
CA ALA A 142 6.28 3.50 4.31
C ALA A 142 7.03 3.46 5.66
N ILE A 143 6.37 3.66 6.82
CA ILE A 143 7.02 3.63 8.14
C ILE A 143 7.74 2.31 8.40
N VAL A 144 7.17 1.18 7.98
CA VAL A 144 7.77 -0.15 8.23
C VAL A 144 8.93 -0.46 7.27
N MET A 145 9.09 0.35 6.21
CA MET A 145 10.22 0.24 5.30
C MET A 145 11.49 0.80 5.95
N LYS A 146 12.63 0.16 5.70
CA LYS A 146 13.93 0.72 6.08
C LYS A 146 14.29 1.91 5.18
N ASN A 147 15.09 2.83 5.69
CA ASN A 147 15.64 3.90 4.85
C ASN A 147 16.49 3.29 3.72
N GLY A 148 16.38 3.85 2.52
CA GLY A 148 17.03 3.30 1.34
C GLY A 148 16.32 3.67 0.04
N ILE A 149 16.87 3.14 -1.04
CA ILE A 149 16.39 3.28 -2.41
C ILE A 149 15.75 1.95 -2.83
N TYR A 150 14.54 1.99 -3.35
CA TYR A 150 13.74 0.84 -3.74
C TYR A 150 13.27 0.99 -5.17
N LYS A 151 13.46 -0.04 -5.98
CA LYS A 151 12.85 -0.15 -7.32
C LYS A 151 11.45 -0.72 -7.17
N VAL A 152 10.48 -0.10 -7.85
CA VAL A 152 9.08 -0.51 -7.82
C VAL A 152 8.76 -1.30 -9.07
N ASN A 153 8.39 -2.57 -8.90
CA ASN A 153 7.97 -3.45 -9.99
C ASN A 153 6.52 -3.88 -9.74
N VAL A 154 5.72 -3.91 -10.79
CA VAL A 154 4.39 -4.54 -10.76
C VAL A 154 4.55 -6.00 -11.17
N VAL A 155 4.02 -6.89 -10.35
CA VAL A 155 4.01 -8.34 -10.57
C VAL A 155 2.56 -8.80 -10.73
N VAL A 156 2.28 -9.52 -11.80
CA VAL A 156 0.98 -10.11 -12.10
C VAL A 156 1.10 -11.62 -11.96
N LYS A 157 0.31 -12.21 -11.07
CA LYS A 157 0.20 -13.66 -10.90
C LYS A 157 -1.12 -14.13 -11.50
N GLU A 158 -1.09 -14.88 -12.59
CA GLU A 158 -2.27 -15.44 -13.25
C GLU A 158 -2.18 -16.97 -13.29
N ASN A 159 -3.17 -17.68 -12.74
CA ASN A 159 -3.19 -19.15 -12.70
C ASN A 159 -1.84 -19.77 -12.25
N ASP A 160 -1.25 -19.20 -11.18
CA ASP A 160 0.06 -19.58 -10.60
C ASP A 160 1.31 -19.30 -11.44
N LYS A 161 1.18 -18.61 -12.58
CA LYS A 161 2.32 -18.07 -13.31
C LYS A 161 2.56 -16.62 -12.93
N MET A 162 3.81 -16.26 -12.66
CA MET A 162 4.22 -14.90 -12.36
C MET A 162 4.80 -14.22 -13.58
N TYR A 163 4.39 -12.99 -13.81
CA TYR A 163 4.88 -12.10 -14.84
C TYR A 163 5.18 -10.76 -14.16
N PHE A 164 6.08 -9.97 -14.71
CA PHE A 164 6.40 -8.69 -14.12
C PHE A 164 6.81 -7.68 -15.16
N THR A 165 6.99 -6.46 -14.67
CA THR A 165 7.44 -5.33 -15.47
C THR A 165 8.75 -4.78 -14.97
N ASP A 166 9.44 -4.07 -15.85
CA ASP A 166 10.59 -3.25 -15.49
C ASP A 166 10.20 -2.13 -14.52
N ALA A 167 11.13 -1.78 -13.65
CA ALA A 167 10.95 -0.70 -12.71
C ALA A 167 10.85 0.64 -13.44
N LYS A 168 9.69 1.31 -13.30
CA LYS A 168 9.50 2.70 -13.76
C LYS A 168 9.66 3.74 -12.66
N PHE A 169 9.73 3.31 -11.40
CA PHE A 169 9.80 4.23 -10.27
C PHE A 169 10.80 3.76 -9.22
N ILE A 170 11.35 4.74 -8.52
CA ILE A 170 12.14 4.58 -7.31
C ILE A 170 11.39 5.20 -6.14
N ILE A 171 11.34 4.48 -5.03
CA ILE A 171 11.02 5.07 -3.72
C ILE A 171 12.33 5.30 -2.98
N LYS A 172 12.55 6.53 -2.53
CA LYS A 172 13.60 6.87 -1.59
C LYS A 172 12.98 7.20 -0.24
N LYS A 173 13.38 6.48 0.80
CA LYS A 173 13.00 6.79 2.19
C LYS A 173 14.21 7.31 2.96
N ASP A 174 14.10 8.51 3.52
CA ASP A 174 15.10 9.11 4.40
C ASP A 174 14.44 9.84 5.57
N LYS A 175 14.75 9.42 6.80
CA LYS A 175 14.29 10.04 8.06
C LYS A 175 12.78 10.38 8.09
N GLY A 176 11.94 9.49 7.55
CA GLY A 176 10.48 9.66 7.52
C GLY A 176 9.94 10.49 6.35
N ILE A 177 10.81 10.95 5.46
CA ILE A 177 10.43 11.54 4.18
C ILE A 177 10.45 10.44 3.13
N VAL A 178 9.34 10.30 2.41
CA VAL A 178 9.21 9.41 1.26
C VAL A 178 9.24 10.25 0.00
N THR A 179 10.14 9.94 -0.92
CA THR A 179 10.22 10.58 -2.23
C THR A 179 10.03 9.52 -3.30
N ILE A 180 9.07 9.75 -4.18
CA ILE A 180 8.77 8.88 -5.32
C ILE A 180 9.31 9.58 -6.57
N LEU A 181 10.13 8.88 -7.34
CA LEU A 181 10.79 9.41 -8.53
C LEU A 181 10.58 8.45 -9.70
N PRO A 182 10.19 8.93 -10.90
CA PRO A 182 10.21 8.10 -12.09
C PRO A 182 11.65 7.76 -12.50
N ILE A 183 11.84 6.63 -13.17
CA ILE A 183 13.09 6.21 -13.82
C ILE A 183 12.88 6.36 -15.33
N GLU A 184 13.88 6.95 -16.00
CA GLU A 184 13.93 7.07 -17.48
C GLU A 184 14.24 5.72 -18.15
#